data_AF-A0A2H0N3H7-F1
#
_entry.id   AF-A0A2H0N3H7-F1
#
_cell.length_a   1.000
_cell.length_b   1.000
_cell.length_c   1.000
_cell.angle_alpha   90.00
_cell.angle_beta   90.00
_cell.angle_gamma   90.00
#
_symmetry.space_group_name_H-M   'P 1'
#
loop_
_entity.id
_entity.type
_entity.pdbx_description
1 polymer ?
#
loop_
_entity_poly.entity_id
_entity_poly.type
_entity_poly.pdbx_seq_one_letter_code
_entity_poly.pdbx_strand_id
1 'polypeptide(L)'
;MQQFVVPQFIDVEDQIIGPITTRQFLILLVAGITIFIAYKYADLSLFIPVAAIVGSGAVVFSFVKVNGQPFHFFLLNIIQTLKKPSLRIWNKSYSKKELEYFRRQSAIEDVTEDTQKKTVRKKHITDLSLVVNTGGYYKPADFE
;
A
#
# COMPACT_ATOMS: atom_id res chain seq x y z
N MET A 1 13.91 18.21 22.15
CA MET A 1 12.91 17.43 21.41
C MET A 1 13.34 17.40 19.96
N GLN A 2 13.63 16.23 19.40
CA GLN A 2 14.00 16.09 17.99
C GLN A 2 12.72 16.20 17.16
N GLN A 3 12.61 17.24 16.33
CA GLN A 3 11.50 17.41 15.41
C GLN A 3 11.79 16.59 14.14
N PHE A 4 10.95 15.60 13.85
CA PHE A 4 11.00 14.87 12.60
C PHE A 4 10.29 15.67 11.52
N VAL A 5 10.97 15.88 10.40
CA VAL A 5 10.39 16.55 9.23
C VAL A 5 9.46 15.55 8.56
N VAL A 6 8.15 15.82 8.56
CA VAL A 6 7.18 15.00 7.84
C VAL A 6 7.24 15.38 6.36
N PRO A 7 7.60 14.46 5.45
CA PRO A 7 7.59 14.75 4.03
C PRO A 7 6.15 15.02 3.57
N GLN A 8 5.92 16.16 2.91
CA GLN A 8 4.58 16.59 2.49
C GLN A 8 4.12 16.00 1.14
N PHE A 9 5.03 15.37 0.39
CA PHE A 9 4.76 14.88 -0.97
C PHE A 9 4.98 13.36 -1.12
N ILE A 10 4.52 12.57 -0.16
CA ILE A 10 4.59 11.10 -0.26
C ILE A 10 3.59 10.52 -1.28
N ASP A 11 2.53 11.27 -1.60
CA ASP A 11 1.42 10.82 -2.45
C ASP A 11 1.57 11.21 -3.92
N VAL A 12 2.57 12.05 -4.25
CA VAL A 12 2.82 12.51 -5.61
C VAL A 12 3.83 11.59 -6.27
N GLU A 13 3.43 10.93 -7.34
CA GLU A 13 4.33 10.11 -8.15
C GLU A 13 5.36 10.95 -8.89
N ASP A 14 6.54 10.37 -9.08
CA ASP A 14 7.63 10.98 -9.85
C ASP A 14 7.20 11.27 -11.29
N GLN A 15 7.41 12.53 -11.68
CA GLN A 15 7.16 13.04 -13.02
C GLN A 15 8.45 12.98 -13.84
N ILE A 16 8.40 12.37 -15.03
CA ILE A 16 9.56 12.26 -15.93
C ILE A 16 9.58 13.45 -16.90
N ILE A 17 8.45 13.73 -17.55
CA ILE A 17 8.35 14.72 -18.64
C ILE A 17 7.23 15.70 -18.30
N GLY A 18 7.61 16.86 -17.78
CA GLY A 18 6.65 17.88 -17.35
C GLY A 18 5.64 17.31 -16.35
N PRO A 19 4.32 17.38 -16.58
CA PRO A 19 3.30 16.87 -15.66
C PRO A 19 3.05 15.35 -15.79
N ILE A 20 3.77 14.63 -16.65
CA ILE A 20 3.53 13.20 -16.93
C ILE A 20 4.38 12.32 -16.00
N THR A 21 3.69 11.47 -15.24
CA THR A 21 4.31 10.46 -14.36
C THR A 21 4.94 9.31 -15.15
N THR A 22 5.87 8.60 -14.52
CA THR A 22 6.50 7.38 -15.05
C THR A 22 5.47 6.37 -15.61
N ARG A 23 4.41 6.10 -14.82
CA ARG A 23 3.32 5.19 -15.22
C ARG A 23 2.57 5.70 -16.44
N GLN A 24 2.15 6.97 -16.44
CA GLN A 24 1.40 7.56 -17.54
C GLN A 24 2.19 7.52 -18.84
N PHE A 25 3.49 7.83 -18.77
CA PHE A 25 4.38 7.74 -19.91
C PHE A 25 4.43 6.33 -20.50
N LEU A 26 4.59 5.30 -19.66
CA LEU A 26 4.61 3.91 -20.12
C LEU A 26 3.28 3.49 -20.78
N ILE A 27 2.14 3.88 -20.21
CA ILE A 27 0.82 3.57 -20.79
C ILE A 27 0.69 4.22 -22.17
N LEU A 28 1.04 5.50 -22.29
CA LEU A 28 0.98 6.23 -23.56
C LEU A 28 1.96 5.67 -24.59
N LEU A 29 3.15 5.24 -24.17
CA LEU A 29 4.14 4.62 -25.03
C LEU A 29 3.61 3.31 -25.62
N VAL A 30 3.09 2.41 -24.78
CA VAL A 30 2.52 1.12 -25.22
C VAL A 30 1.32 1.33 -26.13
N ALA A 31 0.42 2.27 -25.79
CA ALA A 31 -0.71 2.62 -26.61
C ALA A 31 -0.29 3.20 -27.97
N GLY A 32 0.69 4.10 -27.97
CA GLY A 32 1.25 4.71 -29.18
C GLY A 32 1.87 3.66 -30.12
N ILE A 33 2.65 2.73 -29.57
CA ILE A 33 3.22 1.61 -30.34
C ILE A 33 2.09 0.73 -30.91
N THR A 34 1.07 0.42 -30.12
CA THR A 34 -0.07 -0.40 -30.56
C THR A 34 -0.85 0.27 -31.69
N ILE A 35 -1.12 1.58 -31.56
CA ILE A 35 -1.79 2.37 -32.61
C ILE A 35 -0.92 2.48 -33.86
N PHE A 36 0.40 2.64 -33.71
CA PHE A 36 1.32 2.66 -34.85
C PHE A 36 1.36 1.33 -35.60
N ILE A 37 1.36 0.20 -34.88
CA ILE A 37 1.25 -1.14 -35.49
C ILE A 37 -0.09 -1.26 -36.23
N ALA A 38 -1.20 -0.85 -35.60
CA ALA A 38 -2.51 -0.87 -36.25
C ALA A 38 -2.53 0.00 -37.52
N TYR A 39 -1.92 1.19 -37.48
CA TYR A 39 -1.80 2.06 -38.65
C TYR A 39 -1.01 1.40 -39.79
N LYS A 40 0.04 0.64 -39.46
CA LYS A 40 0.92 0.02 -40.46
C LYS A 40 0.29 -1.21 -41.13
N TYR A 41 -0.49 -2.00 -40.40
CA TYR A 41 -0.94 -3.32 -40.85
C TYR A 41 -2.45 -3.48 -41.00
N ALA A 42 -3.27 -2.59 -40.44
CA ALA A 42 -4.73 -2.69 -40.54
C ALA A 42 -5.29 -1.80 -41.66
N ASP A 43 -6.39 -2.23 -42.28
CA ASP A 43 -7.17 -1.38 -43.17
C ASP A 43 -7.79 -0.22 -42.41
N LEU A 44 -8.09 0.88 -43.10
CA LEU A 44 -8.64 2.10 -42.50
C LEU A 44 -9.92 1.83 -41.67
N SER A 45 -10.74 0.86 -42.11
CA SER A 45 -11.95 0.46 -41.39
C SER A 45 -11.68 -0.23 -40.04
N LEU A 46 -10.55 -0.94 -39.89
CA LEU A 46 -10.13 -1.55 -38.63
C LEU A 46 -9.27 -0.60 -37.80
N PHE A 47 -8.46 0.24 -38.45
CA PHE A 47 -7.61 1.20 -37.79
C PHE A 47 -8.40 2.20 -36.94
N ILE A 48 -9.45 2.81 -37.48
CA ILE A 48 -10.25 3.82 -36.77
C ILE A 48 -10.80 3.31 -35.43
N PRO A 49 -11.53 2.18 -35.36
CA PRO A 49 -12.07 1.70 -34.09
C PRO A 49 -10.96 1.28 -33.12
N VAL A 50 -9.88 0.68 -33.60
CA VAL A 50 -8.74 0.30 -32.74
C VAL A 50 -8.08 1.55 -32.15
N ALA A 51 -7.79 2.55 -32.97
CA ALA A 51 -7.21 3.81 -32.51
C ALA A 51 -8.13 4.54 -31.53
N ALA A 52 -9.44 4.54 -31.78
CA ALA A 52 -10.42 5.13 -30.87
C ALA A 52 -10.46 4.42 -29.52
N ILE A 53 -10.55 3.08 -29.50
CA ILE A 53 -10.63 2.29 -28.26
C ILE A 53 -9.31 2.35 -27.48
N VAL A 54 -8.18 2.08 -28.16
CA VAL A 54 -6.86 2.06 -27.50
C VAL A 54 -6.46 3.47 -27.06
N GLY A 55 -6.68 4.48 -27.89
CA GLY A 55 -6.35 5.87 -27.59
C GLY A 55 -7.18 6.42 -26.43
N SER A 56 -8.50 6.27 -26.48
CA SER A 56 -9.37 6.71 -25.38
C SER A 56 -9.08 5.93 -24.09
N GLY A 57 -8.87 4.62 -24.18
CA GLY A 57 -8.48 3.79 -23.06
C GLY A 57 -7.17 4.25 -22.41
N ALA A 58 -6.14 4.52 -23.21
CA ALA A 58 -4.86 5.01 -22.71
C ALA A 58 -4.98 6.35 -21.97
N VAL A 59 -5.78 7.27 -22.48
CA VAL A 59 -6.05 8.56 -21.84
C VAL A 59 -6.78 8.38 -20.51
N VAL A 60 -7.82 7.56 -20.49
CA VAL A 60 -8.61 7.29 -19.28
C VAL A 60 -7.73 6.65 -18.20
N PHE A 61 -6.98 5.60 -18.54
CA PHE A 61 -6.12 4.90 -17.58
C PHE A 61 -4.94 5.76 -17.09
N SER A 62 -4.48 6.73 -17.89
CA SER A 62 -3.36 7.59 -17.53
C SER A 62 -3.79 8.77 -16.66
N PHE A 63 -4.84 9.50 -17.05
CA PHE A 63 -5.13 10.81 -16.46
C PHE A 63 -6.35 10.84 -15.54
N VAL A 64 -7.26 9.88 -15.65
CA VAL A 64 -8.46 9.88 -14.80
C VAL A 64 -8.10 9.38 -13.41
N LYS A 65 -8.48 10.17 -12.40
CA LYS A 65 -8.43 9.79 -10.99
C LYS A 65 -9.85 9.85 -10.44
N VAL A 66 -10.24 8.82 -9.68
CA VAL A 66 -11.54 8.74 -9.02
C VAL A 66 -11.30 8.79 -7.53
N ASN A 67 -11.84 9.80 -6.84
CA ASN A 67 -11.64 10.02 -5.39
C ASN A 67 -10.15 10.01 -4.98
N GLY A 68 -9.28 10.63 -5.78
CA GLY A 68 -7.84 10.68 -5.53
C GLY A 68 -7.07 9.42 -5.94
N GLN A 69 -7.75 8.33 -6.30
CA GLN A 69 -7.12 7.06 -6.66
C GLN A 69 -6.93 6.94 -8.19
N PRO A 70 -5.80 6.38 -8.67
CA PRO A 70 -5.62 6.05 -10.08
C PRO A 70 -6.72 5.13 -10.62
N PHE A 71 -7.14 5.36 -11.86
CA PHE A 71 -8.26 4.63 -12.50
C PHE A 71 -8.05 3.10 -12.50
N HIS A 72 -6.83 2.61 -12.66
CA HIS A 72 -6.56 1.17 -12.65
C HIS A 72 -6.96 0.50 -11.32
N PHE A 73 -6.71 1.14 -10.18
CA PHE A 73 -7.11 0.60 -8.88
C PHE A 73 -8.62 0.71 -8.69
N PHE A 74 -9.22 1.78 -9.21
CA PHE A 74 -10.68 1.94 -9.15
C PHE A 74 -11.38 0.81 -9.90
N LEU A 75 -10.92 0.50 -11.11
CA LEU A 75 -11.44 -0.61 -11.90
C LEU A 75 -11.21 -1.96 -11.21
N LEU A 76 -10.02 -2.19 -10.64
CA LEU A 76 -9.74 -3.39 -9.86
C LEU A 76 -10.68 -3.53 -8.66
N ASN A 77 -10.99 -2.44 -7.97
CA ASN A 77 -11.92 -2.43 -6.84
C ASN A 77 -13.35 -2.77 -7.27
N ILE A 78 -13.79 -2.28 -8.43
CA ILE A 78 -15.10 -2.65 -9.02
C ILE A 78 -15.14 -4.16 -9.28
N ILE A 79 -14.15 -4.69 -10.00
CA ILE A 79 -14.09 -6.12 -10.35
C ILE A 79 -14.08 -6.98 -9.08
N GLN A 80 -13.28 -6.61 -8.08
CA GLN A 80 -13.25 -7.31 -6.80
C GLN A 80 -14.59 -7.24 -6.06
N THR A 81 -15.29 -6.11 -6.12
CA THR A 81 -16.59 -5.93 -5.45
C THR A 81 -17.66 -6.79 -6.12
N LEU A 82 -17.68 -6.84 -7.46
CA LEU A 82 -18.62 -7.69 -8.20
C LEU A 82 -18.41 -9.18 -7.94
N LYS A 83 -17.16 -9.60 -7.69
CA LYS A 83 -16.84 -11.00 -7.34
C LYS A 83 -17.19 -11.36 -5.90
N LYS A 84 -17.30 -10.38 -5.00
CA LYS A 84 -17.58 -10.64 -3.57
C LYS A 84 -19.08 -10.84 -3.36
N PRO A 85 -19.49 -11.85 -2.57
CA PRO A 85 -20.89 -12.02 -2.23
C PRO A 85 -21.40 -10.81 -1.42
N SER A 86 -22.55 -10.28 -1.80
CA SER A 86 -23.19 -9.14 -1.11
C SER A 86 -23.62 -9.51 0.30
N LEU A 87 -24.05 -10.77 0.51
CA LEU A 87 -24.48 -11.26 1.81
C LEU A 87 -23.27 -11.64 2.67
N ARG A 88 -22.97 -10.79 3.66
CA ARG A 88 -22.00 -11.12 4.72
C ARG A 88 -22.76 -11.74 5.89
N ILE A 89 -22.64 -13.06 6.03
CA ILE A 89 -23.19 -13.79 7.18
C ILE A 89 -22.09 -13.82 8.25
N TRP A 90 -22.39 -13.30 9.43
CA TRP A 90 -21.52 -13.50 10.59
C TRP A 90 -21.66 -14.95 11.06
N ASN A 91 -20.60 -15.74 10.89
CA ASN A 91 -20.55 -17.12 11.36
C ASN A 91 -19.41 -17.30 12.37
N LYS A 92 -19.75 -17.63 13.63
CA LYS A 92 -18.76 -17.92 14.68
C LYS A 92 -18.24 -19.37 14.62
N SER A 93 -18.74 -20.21 13.72
CA SER A 93 -18.20 -21.56 13.53
C SER A 93 -17.01 -21.51 12.57
N TYR A 94 -15.80 -21.70 13.11
CA TYR A 94 -14.62 -21.88 12.28
C TYR A 94 -14.53 -23.33 11.81
N SER A 95 -14.25 -23.53 10.53
CA SER A 95 -13.89 -24.86 10.02
C SER A 95 -12.53 -25.27 10.57
N LYS A 96 -12.27 -26.58 10.71
CA LYS A 96 -10.94 -27.09 11.16
C LYS A 96 -9.80 -26.53 10.30
N LYS A 97 -10.03 -26.39 8.99
CA LYS A 97 -9.06 -25.81 8.04
C LYS A 97 -8.79 -24.32 8.30
N GLU A 98 -9.81 -23.57 8.70
CA GLU A 98 -9.68 -22.15 9.03
C GLU A 98 -8.93 -21.98 10.36
N LEU A 99 -9.22 -22.82 11.35
CA LEU A 99 -8.47 -22.83 12.62
C LEU A 99 -6.99 -23.18 12.43
N GLU A 100 -6.68 -24.13 11.55
CA GLU A 100 -5.29 -24.44 11.19
C GLU A 100 -4.61 -23.29 10.45
N TYR A 101 -5.33 -22.61 9.53
CA TYR A 101 -4.83 -21.42 8.85
C TYR A 101 -4.52 -20.29 9.85
N PHE A 102 -5.46 -19.96 10.75
CA PHE A 102 -5.25 -18.92 11.77
C PHE A 102 -4.12 -19.29 12.73
N ARG A 103 -4.01 -20.56 13.16
CA ARG A 103 -2.90 -21.04 14.00
C ARG A 103 -1.54 -20.91 13.27
N ARG A 104 -1.49 -21.21 11.98
CA ARG A 104 -0.27 -21.09 11.19
C ARG A 104 0.08 -19.63 10.93
N GLN A 105 -0.90 -18.75 10.73
CA GLN A 105 -0.69 -17.32 10.56
C GLN A 105 -0.21 -16.66 11.86
N SER A 106 -0.80 -16.97 13.01
CA SER A 106 -0.32 -16.49 14.31
C SER A 106 1.09 -16.99 14.63
N ALA A 107 1.42 -18.22 14.21
CA ALA A 107 2.79 -18.74 14.34
C ALA A 107 3.81 -18.07 13.41
N ILE A 108 3.38 -17.39 12.34
CA ILE A 108 4.26 -16.61 11.46
C ILE A 108 4.45 -15.20 12.01
N GLU A 109 3.40 -14.58 12.57
CA GLU A 109 3.50 -13.27 13.25
C GLU A 109 4.37 -13.34 14.50
N ASP A 110 4.25 -14.40 15.32
CA ASP A 110 5.11 -14.62 16.50
C ASP A 110 6.59 -14.83 16.14
N VAL A 111 6.92 -15.19 14.89
CA VAL A 111 8.31 -15.34 14.42
C VAL A 111 8.88 -14.00 13.92
N THR A 112 8.03 -13.07 13.49
CA THR A 112 8.45 -11.71 13.09
C THR A 112 8.55 -10.73 14.25
N GLU A 113 7.83 -10.98 15.34
CA GLU A 113 7.95 -10.24 16.60
C GLU A 113 9.04 -10.87 17.49
N ASP A 114 10.28 -10.93 17.00
CA ASP A 114 11.44 -10.89 17.90
C ASP A 114 11.61 -9.46 18.42
N THR A 115 10.55 -8.95 19.05
CA THR A 115 10.63 -7.77 19.90
C THR A 115 11.39 -8.24 21.11
N GLN A 116 12.73 -8.18 21.05
CA GLN A 116 13.61 -8.61 22.12
C GLN A 116 13.03 -8.14 23.44
N LYS A 117 12.42 -9.08 24.17
CA LYS A 117 11.77 -8.79 25.44
C LYS A 117 12.91 -8.37 26.34
N LYS A 118 13.12 -7.06 26.49
CA LYS A 118 14.18 -6.52 27.35
C LYS A 118 13.95 -7.16 28.72
N THR A 119 14.82 -8.09 29.09
CA THR A 119 14.73 -8.76 30.37
C THR A 119 14.82 -7.67 31.43
N VAL A 120 13.69 -7.43 32.11
CA VAL A 120 13.62 -6.36 33.11
C VAL A 120 14.56 -6.76 34.25
N ARG A 121 15.74 -6.15 34.26
CA ARG A 121 16.74 -6.39 35.31
C ARG A 121 16.18 -5.81 36.61
N LYS A 122 16.22 -6.56 37.71
CA LYS A 122 15.69 -6.12 39.02
C LYS A 122 16.15 -4.71 39.41
N LYS A 123 17.40 -4.34 39.07
CA LYS A 123 17.98 -2.99 39.25
C LYS A 123 17.09 -1.90 38.64
N HIS A 124 16.59 -2.10 37.42
CA HIS A 124 15.76 -1.13 36.70
C HIS A 124 14.43 -0.84 37.40
N ILE A 125 13.80 -1.85 38.00
CA ILE A 125 12.55 -1.67 38.76
C ILE A 125 12.82 -0.85 40.02
N THR A 126 13.93 -1.14 40.71
CA THR A 126 14.35 -0.39 41.90
C THR A 126 14.65 1.06 41.56
N ASP A 127 15.38 1.30 40.47
CA ASP A 127 15.72 2.66 40.02
C ASP A 127 14.44 3.46 39.69
N LEU A 128 13.49 2.88 38.97
CA LEU A 128 12.20 3.52 38.69
C LEU A 128 11.41 3.81 39.97
N SER A 129 11.43 2.89 40.96
CA SER A 129 10.76 3.11 42.24
C SER A 129 11.39 4.28 43.02
N LEU A 130 12.71 4.41 42.99
CA LEU A 130 13.44 5.49 43.64
C LEU A 130 13.20 6.84 42.95
N VAL A 131 13.17 6.87 41.61
CA VAL A 131 12.83 8.08 40.85
C VAL A 131 11.44 8.59 41.22
N VAL A 132 10.44 7.68 41.27
CA VAL A 132 9.05 8.05 41.60
C VAL A 132 8.93 8.52 43.04
N ASN A 133 9.52 7.79 44.00
CA ASN A 133 9.46 8.14 45.42
C ASN A 133 10.21 9.44 45.76
N THR A 134 11.27 9.75 45.01
CA THR A 134 12.06 10.98 45.23
C THR A 134 11.58 12.16 44.40
N GLY A 135 10.46 12.04 43.68
CA GLY A 135 9.92 13.11 42.85
C GLY A 135 10.87 13.54 41.73
N GLY A 136 11.73 12.63 41.26
CA GLY A 136 12.70 12.90 40.18
C GLY A 136 14.06 13.42 40.65
N TYR A 137 14.34 13.45 41.96
CA TYR A 137 15.64 13.84 42.49
C TYR A 137 16.72 12.75 42.28
N TYR A 138 16.33 11.48 42.35
CA TYR A 138 17.23 10.37 42.10
C TYR A 138 17.49 10.19 40.60
N LYS A 139 18.77 10.10 40.22
CA LYS A 139 19.21 9.78 38.86
C LYS A 139 20.15 8.58 38.90
N PRO A 140 19.81 7.45 38.27
CA PRO A 140 20.64 6.25 38.33
C PRO A 140 22.04 6.44 37.71
N ALA A 141 22.23 7.43 36.83
CA ALA A 141 23.52 7.74 36.20
C ALA A 141 24.55 8.40 37.14
N ASP A 142 24.11 8.95 38.28
CA ASP A 142 25.01 9.63 39.23
C ASP A 142 25.71 8.64 40.19
N PHE A 143 25.32 7.36 40.16
CA PHE A 143 25.75 6.32 41.09
C PHE A 143 26.23 5.03 40.40
N GLU A 144 26.59 5.10 39.12
CA GLU A 144 27.26 4.01 38.38
C GLU A 144 28.78 4.16 38.35
#